data_AF-A0A2V1AS54-F1
#
_entry.id   AF-A0A2V1AS54-F1
#
_cell.length_a   1.000
_cell.length_b   1.000
_cell.length_c   1.000
_cell.angle_alpha   90.00
_cell.angle_beta   90.00
_cell.angle_gamma   90.00
#
_symmetry.space_group_name_H-M   'P 1'
#
loop_
_entity.id
_entity.type
_entity.pdbx_description
1 polymer ?
#
loop_
_entity_poly.entity_id
_entity_poly.type
_entity_poly.pdbx_seq_one_letter_code
_entity_poly.pdbx_strand_id
1 'polypeptide(L)'
;MSSWEDGWLVHLNKKHIPEVNVYPNVSVFNRKLYTFGENGEVFVKFSYIDDTIASYDEVTYLDTKSCVFRVSQNEYIITVFTESGEEVAVVGKLNDRYVTKNNLNQYDVVIRDVNDYKVVPLSKVYDPEQLKPDDFFESARSRVVNNFDQYIKDIRDP
;
A
#
# COMPACT_ATOMS: atom_id res chain seq x y z
N MET A 1 -7.12 19.34 -10.16
CA MET A 1 -5.81 18.82 -9.76
C MET A 1 -6.01 18.09 -8.46
N SER A 2 -5.44 16.89 -8.35
CA SER A 2 -5.73 15.90 -7.30
C SER A 2 -4.99 16.29 -6.01
N SER A 3 -5.73 16.44 -4.91
CA SER A 3 -5.34 17.18 -3.69
C SER A 3 -4.24 16.55 -2.84
N TRP A 4 -3.92 15.27 -3.02
CA TRP A 4 -2.83 14.62 -2.26
C TRP A 4 -1.44 15.00 -2.79
N GLU A 5 -1.30 15.34 -4.07
CA GLU A 5 0.00 15.53 -4.73
C GLU A 5 0.74 16.77 -4.22
N ASP A 6 0.02 17.85 -3.95
CA ASP A 6 0.59 19.16 -3.63
C ASP A 6 1.23 19.22 -2.23
N GLY A 7 0.90 18.28 -1.33
CA GLY A 7 1.40 18.27 0.05
C GLY A 7 2.05 16.97 0.48
N TRP A 8 1.45 15.81 0.15
CA TRP A 8 1.92 14.53 0.67
C TRP A 8 3.12 13.97 -0.10
N LEU A 9 3.45 14.51 -1.28
CA LEU A 9 4.52 13.99 -2.15
C LEU A 9 5.65 14.98 -2.43
N VAL A 10 5.84 15.96 -1.55
CA VAL A 10 6.81 17.08 -1.74
C VAL A 10 8.26 16.60 -1.96
N HIS A 11 8.55 15.31 -1.71
CA HIS A 11 9.89 14.74 -1.80
C HIS A 11 10.04 13.56 -2.79
N LEU A 12 9.05 13.28 -3.65
CA LEU A 12 8.97 11.99 -4.34
C LEU A 12 8.80 12.09 -5.85
N ASN A 13 9.45 11.15 -6.55
CA ASN A 13 9.01 10.72 -7.87
C ASN A 13 8.04 9.55 -7.70
N LYS A 14 6.98 9.52 -8.51
CA LYS A 14 5.97 8.47 -8.45
C LYS A 14 6.01 7.60 -9.70
N LYS A 15 5.92 6.30 -9.49
CA LYS A 15 5.70 5.31 -10.55
C LYS A 15 4.21 4.99 -10.63
N HIS A 16 3.63 5.19 -11.81
CA HIS A 16 2.25 4.77 -12.07
C HIS A 16 2.15 3.25 -12.12
N ILE A 17 1.15 2.70 -11.45
CA ILE A 17 0.82 1.29 -11.50
C ILE A 17 -0.39 1.11 -12.41
N PRO A 18 -0.23 0.45 -13.58
CA PRO A 18 -1.33 0.26 -14.50
C PRO A 18 -2.38 -0.69 -13.93
N GLU A 19 -3.64 -0.37 -14.16
CA GLU A 19 -4.75 -1.23 -13.78
C GLU A 19 -4.89 -2.37 -14.80
N VAL A 20 -4.18 -3.46 -14.56
CA VAL A 20 -4.21 -4.68 -15.36
C VAL A 20 -4.73 -5.83 -14.52
N ASN A 21 -5.48 -6.74 -15.14
CA ASN A 21 -5.86 -7.99 -14.48
C ASN A 21 -4.61 -8.87 -14.33
N VAL A 22 -4.18 -9.12 -13.09
CA VAL A 22 -2.99 -9.92 -12.76
C VAL A 22 -3.32 -11.39 -12.51
N TYR A 23 -4.59 -11.79 -12.49
CA TYR A 23 -4.97 -13.19 -12.39
C TYR A 23 -4.44 -13.99 -13.61
N PRO A 24 -3.88 -15.21 -13.44
CA PRO A 24 -3.78 -16.02 -12.22
C PRO A 24 -2.48 -15.84 -11.43
N ASN A 25 -1.67 -14.81 -11.70
CA ASN A 25 -0.33 -14.62 -11.11
C ASN A 25 -0.35 -14.12 -9.65
N VAL A 26 -1.44 -14.42 -8.93
CA VAL A 26 -1.69 -13.98 -7.56
C VAL A 26 -1.05 -14.97 -6.59
N SER A 27 -0.38 -14.47 -5.56
CA SER A 27 0.25 -15.31 -4.54
C SER A 27 -0.33 -15.04 -3.15
N VAL A 28 -0.37 -16.09 -2.32
CA VAL A 28 -0.71 -15.96 -0.89
C VAL A 28 0.31 -15.06 -0.18
N PHE A 29 1.59 -15.18 -0.57
CA PHE A 29 2.66 -14.35 -0.04
C PHE A 29 2.38 -12.87 -0.26
N ASN A 30 1.93 -12.42 -1.43
CA ASN A 30 1.68 -10.99 -1.69
C ASN A 30 0.22 -10.59 -1.61
N ARG A 31 -0.64 -11.34 -0.91
CA ARG A 31 -2.10 -11.13 -0.88
C ARG A 31 -2.51 -9.69 -0.56
N LYS A 32 -1.74 -8.99 0.28
CA LYS A 32 -1.97 -7.60 0.71
C LYS A 32 -1.90 -6.57 -0.43
N LEU A 33 -1.26 -6.92 -1.54
CA LEU A 33 -1.13 -6.09 -2.73
C LEU A 33 -2.39 -6.11 -3.61
N TYR A 34 -3.18 -7.19 -3.53
CA TYR A 34 -4.22 -7.47 -4.51
C TYR A 34 -5.62 -7.09 -4.05
N THR A 35 -6.44 -6.70 -5.01
CA THR A 35 -7.87 -6.43 -4.85
C THR A 35 -8.65 -7.29 -5.81
N PHE A 36 -9.73 -7.87 -5.31
CA PHE A 36 -10.60 -8.78 -6.03
C PHE A 36 -11.85 -8.02 -6.48
N GLY A 37 -12.11 -8.01 -7.78
CA GLY A 37 -13.24 -7.35 -8.43
C GLY A 37 -14.47 -8.27 -8.52
N GLU A 38 -15.60 -7.73 -8.97
CA GLU A 38 -16.87 -8.49 -9.01
C GLU A 38 -16.94 -9.58 -10.09
N ASN A 39 -16.08 -9.50 -11.11
CA ASN A 39 -16.07 -10.43 -12.25
C ASN A 39 -14.85 -11.36 -12.24
N GLY A 40 -14.32 -11.70 -11.05
CA GLY A 40 -13.12 -12.53 -10.90
C GLY A 40 -11.82 -11.83 -11.35
N GLU A 41 -11.88 -10.52 -11.60
CA GLU A 41 -10.70 -9.72 -11.93
C GLU A 41 -9.85 -9.48 -10.68
N VAL A 42 -8.53 -9.53 -10.82
CA VAL A 42 -7.61 -9.22 -9.73
C VAL A 42 -6.66 -8.12 -10.17
N PHE A 43 -6.51 -7.08 -9.37
CA PHE A 43 -5.63 -5.95 -9.69
C PHE A 43 -4.80 -5.52 -8.49
N VAL A 44 -3.73 -4.76 -8.74
CA VAL A 44 -2.89 -4.16 -7.69
C VAL A 44 -3.64 -2.98 -7.07
N LYS A 45 -3.73 -2.92 -5.74
CA LYS A 45 -4.53 -1.90 -5.02
C LYS A 45 -4.00 -0.46 -5.14
N PHE A 46 -2.82 -0.26 -5.71
CA PHE A 46 -2.16 1.04 -5.86
C PHE A 46 -2.38 1.61 -7.25
N SER A 47 -2.55 2.93 -7.34
CA SER A 47 -2.48 3.69 -8.59
C SER A 47 -1.08 4.28 -8.81
N TYR A 48 -0.40 4.62 -7.71
CA TYR A 48 0.97 5.11 -7.69
C TYR A 48 1.73 4.55 -6.51
N ILE A 49 3.03 4.31 -6.70
CA ILE A 49 3.99 4.02 -5.64
C ILE A 49 5.21 4.93 -5.78
N ASP A 50 5.97 5.08 -4.70
CA ASP A 50 7.30 5.70 -4.73
C ASP A 50 8.23 4.96 -5.71
N ASP A 51 8.99 5.70 -6.52
CA ASP A 51 9.85 5.11 -7.57
C ASP A 51 11.11 4.42 -7.03
N THR A 52 11.47 4.67 -5.77
CA THR A 52 12.58 3.97 -5.09
C THR A 52 12.26 2.51 -4.78
N ILE A 53 10.97 2.13 -4.80
CA ILE A 53 10.53 0.76 -4.59
C ILE A 53 10.77 -0.07 -5.85
N ALA A 54 11.67 -1.04 -5.77
CA ALA A 54 12.12 -1.81 -6.92
C ALA A 54 11.17 -2.97 -7.28
N SER A 55 10.42 -3.50 -6.29
CA SER A 55 9.61 -4.70 -6.47
C SER A 55 8.28 -4.68 -5.70
N TYR A 56 7.34 -5.54 -6.11
CA TYR A 56 6.08 -5.74 -5.40
C TYR A 56 6.23 -6.44 -4.05
N ASP A 57 7.32 -7.17 -3.84
CA ASP A 57 7.66 -7.75 -2.55
C ASP A 57 8.01 -6.66 -1.54
N GLU A 58 8.75 -5.63 -1.96
CA GLU A 58 9.03 -4.44 -1.14
C GLU A 58 7.78 -3.63 -0.83
N VAL A 59 6.87 -3.45 -1.81
CA VAL A 59 5.55 -2.83 -1.55
C VAL A 59 4.82 -3.61 -0.45
N THR A 60 4.78 -4.94 -0.56
CA THR A 60 4.09 -5.80 0.40
C THR A 60 4.76 -5.75 1.79
N TYR A 61 6.09 -5.65 1.84
CA TYR A 61 6.86 -5.47 3.07
C TYR A 61 6.61 -4.11 3.73
N LEU A 62 6.53 -3.03 2.96
CA LEU A 62 6.20 -1.71 3.51
C LEU A 62 4.75 -1.65 3.98
N ASP A 63 3.83 -2.24 3.22
CA ASP A 63 2.40 -2.30 3.53
C ASP A 63 2.07 -3.14 4.78
N THR A 64 2.96 -4.02 5.26
CA THR A 64 2.78 -4.67 6.58
C THR A 64 3.03 -3.74 7.75
N LYS A 65 3.83 -2.69 7.55
CA LYS A 65 4.22 -1.71 8.57
C LYS A 65 3.43 -0.40 8.47
N SER A 66 2.50 -0.32 7.52
CA SER A 66 1.89 0.94 7.12
C SER A 66 0.58 1.26 7.81
N CYS A 67 0.22 2.54 7.76
CA CYS A 67 -1.11 3.07 8.03
C CYS A 67 -1.80 3.51 6.73
N VAL A 68 -3.13 3.47 6.73
CA VAL A 68 -3.95 4.01 5.64
C VAL A 68 -4.43 5.40 6.06
N PHE A 69 -4.04 6.44 5.35
CA PHE A 69 -4.51 7.80 5.58
C PHE A 69 -5.54 8.20 4.54
N ARG A 70 -6.65 8.78 4.99
CA ARG A 70 -7.56 9.52 4.13
C ARG A 70 -7.04 10.96 4.03
N VAL A 71 -6.78 11.43 2.81
CA VAL A 71 -6.18 12.77 2.56
C VAL A 71 -7.08 13.69 1.77
N SER A 72 -8.17 13.16 1.21
CA SER A 72 -9.30 13.94 0.71
C SER A 72 -10.58 13.10 0.75
N GLN A 73 -11.68 13.60 0.17
CA GLN A 73 -12.97 12.90 0.20
C GLN A 73 -12.87 11.45 -0.32
N ASN A 74 -12.11 11.21 -1.38
CA ASN A 74 -11.97 9.89 -2.01
C ASN A 74 -10.51 9.43 -2.18
N GLU A 75 -9.54 10.20 -1.68
CA GLU A 75 -8.13 9.85 -1.84
C GLU A 75 -7.56 9.28 -0.56
N TYR A 76 -6.92 8.12 -0.71
CA TYR A 76 -6.25 7.42 0.35
C TYR A 76 -4.83 7.08 -0.04
N ILE A 77 -3.93 7.21 0.92
CA ILE A 77 -2.51 6.89 0.77
C ILE A 77 -2.09 5.85 1.82
N ILE A 78 -1.04 5.12 1.49
CA ILE A 78 -0.34 4.23 2.41
C ILE A 78 0.89 4.97 2.93
N THR A 79 1.01 5.07 4.25
CA THR A 79 2.12 5.75 4.92
C THR A 79 2.85 4.81 5.86
N VAL A 80 4.14 5.06 6.07
CA VAL A 80 4.98 4.38 7.05
C VAL A 80 5.63 5.42 7.94
N PHE A 81 5.76 5.12 9.23
CA PHE A 81 6.39 6.01 10.20
C PHE A 81 7.84 5.61 10.45
N THR A 82 8.68 6.57 10.84
CA THR A 82 9.97 6.24 11.48
C THR A 82 9.76 5.46 12.76
N GLU A 83 10.81 4.78 13.25
CA GLU A 83 10.77 4.09 14.54
C GLU A 83 10.42 5.02 15.72
N SER A 84 10.77 6.31 15.63
CA SER A 84 10.37 7.32 16.61
C SER A 84 8.89 7.70 16.57
N GLY A 85 8.20 7.41 15.45
CA GLY A 85 6.81 7.80 15.22
C GLY A 85 6.59 9.28 14.88
N GLU A 86 7.66 10.07 14.81
CA GLU A 86 7.58 11.53 14.61
C GLU A 86 7.55 11.95 13.13
N GLU A 87 8.14 11.14 12.25
CA GLU A 87 8.23 11.42 10.82
C GLU A 87 7.43 10.37 10.02
N VAL A 88 6.87 10.79 8.90
CA VAL A 88 6.04 9.95 8.05
C VAL A 88 6.52 10.00 6.60
N ALA A 89 6.56 8.84 5.93
CA ALA A 89 6.80 8.74 4.50
C ALA A 89 5.60 8.09 3.80
N VAL A 90 5.39 8.44 2.54
CA VAL A 90 4.31 7.91 1.71
C VAL A 90 4.84 6.77 0.84
N VAL A 91 4.22 5.60 0.93
CA VAL A 91 4.54 4.43 0.10
C VAL A 91 3.86 4.55 -1.27
N GLY A 92 2.60 5.02 -1.29
CA GLY A 92 1.84 5.13 -2.51
C GLY A 92 0.39 5.56 -2.30
N LYS A 93 -0.29 5.86 -3.40
CA LYS A 93 -1.72 6.17 -3.43
C LYS A 93 -2.52 4.93 -3.82
N LEU A 94 -3.60 4.69 -3.09
CA LEU A 94 -4.56 3.65 -3.40
C LEU A 94 -5.35 3.98 -4.68
N ASN A 95 -5.68 2.97 -5.47
CA ASN A 95 -6.51 3.11 -6.65
C ASN A 95 -7.98 3.35 -6.23
N ASP A 96 -8.69 4.23 -6.92
CA ASP A 96 -10.09 4.61 -6.62
C ASP A 96 -11.03 3.39 -6.64
N ARG A 97 -10.76 2.39 -7.50
CA ARG A 97 -11.48 1.12 -7.55
C ARG A 97 -11.27 0.30 -6.29
N TYR A 98 -10.06 0.28 -5.72
CA TYR A 98 -9.81 -0.35 -4.42
C TYR A 98 -10.59 0.34 -3.31
N VAL A 99 -10.56 1.68 -3.27
CA VAL A 99 -11.29 2.50 -2.29
C VAL A 99 -12.78 2.21 -2.36
N THR A 100 -13.35 2.16 -3.57
CA THR A 100 -14.77 1.91 -3.81
C THR A 100 -15.16 0.48 -3.48
N LYS A 101 -14.41 -0.51 -3.99
CA LYS A 101 -14.72 -1.94 -3.79
C LYS A 101 -14.69 -2.36 -2.33
N ASN A 102 -13.75 -1.81 -1.56
CA ASN A 102 -13.62 -2.08 -0.12
C ASN A 102 -14.44 -1.10 0.72
N ASN A 103 -15.19 -0.21 0.08
CA ASN A 103 -16.06 0.79 0.70
C ASN A 103 -15.33 1.55 1.81
N LEU A 104 -14.09 2.02 1.57
CA LEU A 104 -13.27 2.64 2.62
C LEU A 104 -13.90 3.93 3.17
N ASN A 105 -14.75 4.56 2.39
CA ASN A 105 -15.52 5.74 2.78
C ASN A 105 -16.59 5.45 3.86
N GLN A 106 -16.94 4.19 4.11
CA GLN A 106 -17.89 3.82 5.18
C GLN A 106 -17.30 4.00 6.57
N TYR A 107 -15.98 3.95 6.66
CA TYR A 107 -15.26 4.20 7.90
C TYR A 107 -15.20 5.72 8.06
N ASP A 108 -15.66 6.24 9.21
CA ASP A 108 -15.59 7.66 9.56
C ASP A 108 -14.14 8.07 9.87
N VAL A 109 -13.29 8.00 8.84
CA VAL A 109 -11.87 8.31 8.92
C VAL A 109 -11.72 9.80 8.67
N VAL A 110 -11.16 10.49 9.67
CA VAL A 110 -10.78 11.90 9.61
C VAL A 110 -9.84 12.12 8.43
N ILE A 111 -10.13 13.13 7.61
CA ILE A 111 -9.22 13.60 6.56
C ILE A 111 -8.00 14.21 7.25
N ARG A 112 -6.81 13.67 6.98
CA ARG A 112 -5.54 14.12 7.57
C ARG A 112 -5.01 15.34 6.81
N ASP A 113 -4.73 16.41 7.55
CA ASP A 113 -3.99 17.57 7.02
C ASP A 113 -2.50 17.23 7.02
N VAL A 114 -1.82 17.53 5.91
CA VAL A 114 -0.38 17.30 5.78
C VAL A 114 0.44 18.13 6.76
N ASN A 115 -0.05 19.32 7.13
CA ASN A 115 0.67 20.25 8.01
C ASN A 115 0.79 19.73 9.46
N ASP A 116 -0.02 18.75 9.83
CA ASP A 116 0.06 18.07 11.12
C ASP A 116 1.21 17.05 11.20
N TYR A 117 1.91 16.81 10.08
CA TYR A 117 2.91 15.76 9.96
C TYR A 117 4.24 16.28 9.41
N LYS A 118 5.32 15.70 9.91
CA LYS A 118 6.65 15.87 9.32
C LYS A 118 6.86 14.84 8.21
N VAL A 119 6.46 15.22 6.99
CA VAL A 119 6.62 14.35 5.80
C VAL A 119 8.09 14.30 5.38
N VAL A 120 8.62 13.10 5.17
CA VAL A 120 10.02 12.86 4.77
C VAL A 120 10.10 11.92 3.55
N PRO A 121 11.23 11.92 2.82
CA PRO A 121 11.46 10.93 1.76
C PRO A 121 11.39 9.49 2.29
N LEU A 122 10.92 8.54 1.47
CA LEU A 122 10.87 7.13 1.84
C LEU A 122 12.25 6.57 2.24
N SER A 123 13.33 7.08 1.64
CA SER A 123 14.71 6.70 1.97
C SER A 123 15.13 6.96 3.43
N LYS A 124 14.38 7.78 4.20
CA LYS A 124 14.63 7.97 5.63
C LYS A 124 14.08 6.86 6.52
N VAL A 125 13.05 6.16 6.06
CA VAL A 125 12.36 5.09 6.82
C VAL A 125 12.65 3.71 6.26
N TYR A 126 13.25 3.66 5.08
CA TYR A 126 13.42 2.47 4.28
C TYR A 126 14.71 2.60 3.47
N ASP A 127 15.64 1.66 3.65
CA ASP A 127 16.86 1.55 2.85
C ASP A 127 16.84 0.21 2.10
N PRO A 128 16.69 0.20 0.77
CA PRO A 128 16.65 -1.04 0.00
C PRO A 128 17.94 -1.85 0.11
N GLU A 129 19.09 -1.21 0.34
CA GLU A 129 20.39 -1.90 0.46
C GLU A 129 20.53 -2.66 1.79
N GLN A 130 19.74 -2.30 2.80
CA GLN A 130 19.75 -2.94 4.12
C GLN A 130 18.74 -4.08 4.25
N LEU A 131 17.83 -4.24 3.27
CA LEU A 131 16.85 -5.32 3.27
C LEU A 131 17.52 -6.69 3.15
N LYS A 132 17.12 -7.60 4.03
CA LYS A 132 17.57 -9.00 4.01
C LYS A 132 16.42 -9.92 3.60
N PRO A 133 16.72 -11.10 3.04
CA PRO A 133 15.70 -12.11 2.76
C PRO A 133 14.80 -12.42 3.96
N ASP A 134 15.36 -12.43 5.17
CA ASP A 134 14.64 -12.70 6.42
C ASP A 134 13.56 -11.64 6.72
N ASP A 135 13.76 -10.38 6.31
CA ASP A 135 12.76 -9.31 6.50
C ASP A 135 11.45 -9.61 5.75
N PHE A 136 11.58 -10.08 4.51
CA PHE A 136 10.46 -10.50 3.68
C PHE A 136 9.83 -11.78 4.21
N PHE A 137 10.65 -12.76 4.57
CA PHE A 137 10.18 -14.04 5.07
C PHE A 137 9.38 -13.90 6.35
N GLU A 138 9.91 -13.20 7.36
CA GLU A 138 9.23 -13.05 8.65
C GLU A 138 7.95 -12.21 8.53
N SER A 139 8.00 -11.13 7.74
CA SER A 139 6.82 -10.29 7.45
C SER A 139 5.72 -11.09 6.74
N ALA A 140 6.10 -11.91 5.76
CA ALA A 140 5.15 -12.74 5.04
C ALA A 140 4.64 -13.91 5.90
N ARG A 141 5.54 -14.58 6.63
CA ARG A 141 5.21 -15.73 7.49
C ARG A 141 4.15 -15.36 8.51
N SER A 142 4.35 -14.29 9.28
CA SER A 142 3.39 -13.87 10.30
C SER A 142 2.00 -13.61 9.68
N ARG A 143 1.95 -12.84 8.59
CA ARG A 143 0.71 -12.54 7.87
C ARG A 143 0.02 -13.80 7.34
N VAL A 144 0.78 -14.67 6.66
CA VAL A 144 0.27 -15.86 5.99
C VAL A 144 -0.20 -16.90 7.00
N VAL A 145 0.59 -17.20 8.03
CA VAL A 145 0.20 -18.17 9.07
C VAL A 145 -1.13 -17.78 9.72
N ASN A 146 -1.34 -16.48 9.95
CA ASN A 146 -2.56 -16.00 10.60
C ASN A 146 -3.81 -15.99 9.70
N ASN A 147 -3.66 -16.06 8.36
CA ASN A 147 -4.77 -15.84 7.42
C ASN A 147 -4.76 -16.76 6.19
N PHE A 148 -3.99 -17.86 6.22
CA PHE A 148 -3.75 -18.70 5.05
C PHE A 148 -5.05 -19.19 4.40
N ASP A 149 -5.97 -19.74 5.20
CA ASP A 149 -7.22 -20.30 4.71
C ASP A 149 -8.11 -19.24 4.05
N GLN A 150 -8.17 -18.03 4.61
CA GLN A 150 -8.91 -16.93 4.01
C GLN A 150 -8.25 -16.49 2.70
N TYR A 151 -6.93 -16.36 2.67
CA TYR A 151 -6.21 -15.89 1.48
C TYR A 151 -6.28 -16.89 0.33
N ILE A 152 -6.15 -18.19 0.61
CA ILE A 152 -6.24 -19.19 -0.44
C ILE A 152 -7.68 -19.31 -0.96
N LYS A 153 -8.68 -19.10 -0.09
CA LYS A 153 -10.09 -19.03 -0.49
C LYS A 153 -10.33 -17.85 -1.42
N ASP A 154 -9.91 -16.64 -1.03
CA ASP A 154 -10.04 -15.44 -1.86
C ASP A 154 -9.38 -15.64 -3.25
N ILE A 155 -8.23 -16.31 -3.31
CA ILE A 155 -7.52 -16.55 -4.57
C ILE A 155 -8.25 -17.58 -5.46
N ARG A 156 -8.84 -18.61 -4.86
CA ARG A 156 -9.56 -19.68 -5.58
C ARG A 156 -10.94 -19.23 -6.05
N ASP A 157 -11.59 -18.41 -5.23
CA ASP A 157 -12.94 -17.86 -5.46
C ASP A 157 -12.87 -16.33 -5.51
N PRO A 158 -12.20 -15.75 -6.54
CA PRO A 158 -11.94 -14.32 -6.67
C PRO A 158 -13.18 -13.45 -6.87
#